data_AF-A0A951U4Q9-F1
#
_entry.id   AF-A0A951U4Q9-F1
#
_cell.length_a   1.000
_cell.length_b   1.000
_cell.length_c   1.000
_cell.angle_alpha   90.00
_cell.angle_beta   90.00
_cell.angle_gamma   90.00
#
_symmetry.space_group_name_H-M   'P 1'
#
loop_
_entity.id
_entity.type
_entity.pdbx_description
1 polymer ?
#
loop_
_entity_poly.entity_id
_entity_poly.type
_entity_poly.pdbx_seq_one_letter_code
_entity_poly.pdbx_strand_id
1 'polypeptide(L)'
;MGWIAGIGVGYGLTVLCPVIGSASLARLAAGETTLEALEEMRSTTANALRATSGILGTNLLVGGYMKFRKALGIHPADNAPSWTIAGKIEEKIESIRDPLIQAFVEEFVDEFFDSFIESGYVFAYELDAQLAAARAAKQPQVERQIELTPDKEAPDERLILVGDEADLKTQIRETIVSHRLIANRDVGQIVGQPAEDWFRAQPRRRSLTILFSERPMPPWRINKAERTRTATYTIPDPKVNLKWDQIKRAAKAYNWGRFRVTAHLSNGRQMAVYGASPKEAEEKLKELMELSTCEILTASTAEERIRHVKLKKEAVRMHPAYGNLLVRKTSDDTSGKTDLDGKTWKSNHVRFALWTKDEPSNFSEIIW
;
A
#
# COMPACT_ATOMS: atom_id res chain seq x y z
N MET A 1 -43.74 -0.75 -26.06
CA MET A 1 -43.39 0.12 -24.91
C MET A 1 -42.11 -0.28 -24.16
N GLY A 2 -41.62 -1.54 -24.24
CA GLY A 2 -40.43 -1.98 -23.48
C GLY A 2 -39.07 -1.43 -23.93
N TRP A 3 -38.89 -1.06 -25.21
CA TRP A 3 -37.57 -0.65 -25.71
C TRP A 3 -37.11 0.74 -25.21
N ILE A 4 -38.06 1.66 -25.00
CA ILE A 4 -37.78 3.00 -24.48
C ILE A 4 -37.39 2.95 -22.99
N ALA A 5 -37.96 2.01 -22.23
CA ALA A 5 -37.58 1.76 -20.84
C ALA A 5 -36.15 1.16 -20.74
N GLY A 6 -35.81 0.22 -21.62
CA GLY A 6 -34.46 -0.34 -21.72
C GLY A 6 -33.40 0.69 -22.10
N ILE A 7 -33.74 1.66 -22.95
CA ILE A 7 -32.83 2.76 -23.31
C ILE A 7 -32.65 3.75 -22.15
N GLY A 8 -33.72 4.11 -21.43
CA GLY A 8 -33.63 5.05 -20.30
C GLY A 8 -32.81 4.52 -19.12
N VAL A 9 -33.05 3.26 -18.75
CA VAL A 9 -32.30 2.56 -17.68
C VAL A 9 -30.88 2.23 -18.15
N GLY A 10 -30.72 1.81 -19.41
CA GLY A 10 -29.42 1.56 -20.01
C GLY A 10 -28.54 2.81 -20.10
N TYR A 11 -29.10 3.98 -20.40
CA TYR A 11 -28.36 5.25 -20.47
C TYR A 11 -27.96 5.76 -19.08
N GLY A 12 -28.85 5.60 -18.08
CA GLY A 12 -28.53 5.92 -16.69
C GLY A 12 -27.39 5.04 -16.14
N LEU A 13 -27.45 3.73 -16.38
CA LEU A 13 -26.45 2.78 -15.90
C LEU A 13 -25.12 2.86 -16.65
N THR A 14 -25.11 3.16 -17.95
CA THR A 14 -23.87 3.30 -18.72
C THR A 14 -23.10 4.58 -18.38
N VAL A 15 -23.77 5.62 -17.89
CA VAL A 15 -23.12 6.84 -17.37
C VAL A 15 -22.55 6.62 -15.96
N LEU A 16 -23.16 5.75 -15.15
CA LEU A 16 -22.79 5.52 -13.74
C LEU A 16 -21.85 4.31 -13.54
N CYS A 17 -21.89 3.30 -14.42
CA CYS A 17 -21.07 2.08 -14.39
C CYS A 17 -20.65 1.70 -15.83
N PRO A 18 -19.65 2.38 -16.40
CA PRO A 18 -19.28 2.22 -17.82
C PRO A 18 -18.75 0.83 -18.19
N VAL A 19 -18.41 0.00 -17.20
CA VAL A 19 -17.81 -1.34 -17.38
C VAL A 19 -18.86 -2.41 -17.73
N ILE A 20 -20.15 -2.18 -17.44
CA ILE A 20 -21.22 -3.09 -17.86
C ILE A 20 -21.65 -2.67 -19.26
N GLY A 21 -21.05 -3.31 -20.27
CA GLY A 21 -21.33 -3.03 -21.67
C GLY A 21 -22.83 -3.11 -21.99
N SER A 22 -23.31 -2.14 -22.77
CA SER A 22 -24.69 -2.01 -23.26
C SER A 22 -25.24 -3.28 -23.94
N ALA A 23 -24.37 -4.18 -24.41
CA ALA A 23 -24.74 -5.44 -25.06
C ALA A 23 -25.36 -6.48 -24.09
N SER A 24 -24.89 -6.55 -22.85
CA SER A 24 -25.36 -7.51 -21.83
C SER A 24 -26.78 -7.19 -21.38
N LEU A 25 -27.05 -5.90 -21.19
CA LEU A 25 -28.35 -5.37 -20.76
C LEU A 25 -29.37 -5.33 -21.91
N ALA A 26 -28.90 -5.09 -23.14
CA ALA A 26 -29.71 -5.24 -24.35
C ALA A 26 -30.17 -6.69 -24.58
N ARG A 27 -29.35 -7.70 -24.21
CA ARG A 27 -29.74 -9.13 -24.27
C ARG A 27 -30.84 -9.49 -23.28
N LEU A 28 -30.80 -8.92 -22.07
CA LEU A 28 -31.87 -9.08 -21.07
C LEU A 28 -33.20 -8.44 -21.51
N ALA A 29 -33.14 -7.26 -22.13
CA ALA A 29 -34.32 -6.61 -22.69
C ALA A 29 -34.87 -7.31 -23.96
N ALA A 30 -34.05 -8.16 -24.61
CA ALA A 30 -34.42 -8.89 -25.83
C ALA A 30 -35.11 -10.24 -25.59
N GLY A 31 -35.33 -10.67 -24.33
CA GLY A 31 -36.32 -11.69 -23.99
C GLY A 31 -35.86 -13.15 -23.98
N GLU A 32 -34.55 -13.46 -24.07
CA GLU A 32 -34.05 -14.81 -23.76
C GLU A 32 -33.49 -14.85 -22.33
N THR A 33 -34.33 -15.25 -21.37
CA THR A 33 -33.98 -15.35 -19.95
C THR A 33 -33.62 -16.78 -19.57
N THR A 34 -32.34 -17.02 -19.26
CA THR A 34 -31.88 -18.17 -18.46
C THR A 34 -31.41 -17.67 -17.09
N LEU A 35 -31.72 -18.42 -16.02
CA LEU A 35 -31.36 -18.08 -14.63
C LEU A 35 -29.84 -17.89 -14.44
N GLU A 36 -29.04 -18.56 -15.27
CA GLU A 36 -27.58 -18.47 -15.27
C GLU A 36 -27.08 -17.06 -15.64
N ALA A 37 -27.78 -16.35 -16.54
CA ALA A 37 -27.39 -15.00 -16.95
C ALA A 37 -27.59 -13.95 -15.82
N LEU A 38 -28.58 -14.16 -14.95
CA LEU A 38 -28.83 -13.30 -13.79
C LEU A 38 -27.79 -13.53 -12.68
N GLU A 39 -27.39 -14.78 -12.46
CA GLU A 39 -26.38 -15.13 -11.45
C GLU A 39 -24.97 -14.68 -11.88
N GLU A 40 -24.67 -14.79 -13.18
CA GLU A 40 -23.46 -14.26 -13.79
C GLU A 40 -23.42 -12.72 -13.75
N MET A 41 -24.56 -12.05 -13.98
CA MET A 41 -24.64 -10.59 -13.81
C MET A 41 -24.44 -10.16 -12.35
N ARG A 42 -25.00 -10.86 -11.36
CA ARG A 42 -24.86 -10.47 -9.95
C ARG A 42 -23.39 -10.48 -9.52
N SER A 43 -22.65 -11.52 -9.90
CA SER A 43 -21.22 -11.62 -9.61
C SER A 43 -20.37 -10.64 -10.43
N THR A 44 -20.74 -10.41 -11.70
CA THR A 44 -20.03 -9.47 -12.59
C THR A 44 -20.25 -8.01 -12.15
N THR A 45 -21.46 -7.64 -11.74
CA THR A 45 -21.82 -6.31 -11.22
C THR A 45 -21.13 -6.03 -9.88
N ALA A 46 -21.09 -7.01 -8.97
CA ALA A 46 -20.36 -6.87 -7.70
C ALA A 46 -18.85 -6.68 -7.90
N ASN A 47 -18.26 -7.37 -8.89
CA ASN A 47 -16.85 -7.23 -9.24
C ASN A 47 -16.57 -5.92 -10.00
N ALA A 48 -17.49 -5.49 -10.87
CA ALA A 48 -17.40 -4.22 -11.61
C ALA A 48 -17.52 -3.01 -10.68
N LEU A 49 -18.41 -3.04 -9.68
CA LEU A 49 -18.51 -2.01 -8.63
C LEU A 49 -17.21 -1.88 -7.83
N ARG A 50 -16.59 -3.00 -7.47
CA ARG A 50 -15.28 -3.03 -6.79
C ARG A 50 -14.11 -2.58 -7.68
N ALA A 51 -14.21 -2.78 -8.99
CA ALA A 51 -13.20 -2.31 -9.95
C ALA A 51 -13.36 -0.81 -10.27
N THR A 52 -14.60 -0.32 -10.30
CA THR A 52 -14.97 1.08 -10.58
C THR A 52 -14.56 2.01 -9.43
N SER A 53 -14.64 1.54 -8.17
CA SER A 53 -14.17 2.28 -6.99
C SER A 53 -12.65 2.50 -6.98
N GLY A 54 -11.88 1.72 -7.75
CA GLY A 54 -10.42 1.83 -7.79
C GLY A 54 -9.84 2.74 -8.88
N ILE A 55 -10.61 3.14 -9.90
CA ILE A 55 -10.03 3.74 -11.14
C ILE A 55 -10.70 5.05 -11.61
N LEU A 56 -11.87 5.45 -11.10
CA LEU A 56 -12.56 6.63 -11.65
C LEU A 56 -12.28 7.94 -10.90
N GLY A 57 -11.28 8.65 -11.41
CA GLY A 57 -10.88 9.98 -10.97
C GLY A 57 -11.95 11.07 -11.13
N THR A 58 -11.83 12.05 -10.25
CA THR A 58 -12.69 13.20 -9.91
C THR A 58 -13.25 13.99 -11.09
N ASN A 59 -12.60 13.99 -12.26
CA ASN A 59 -13.02 14.82 -13.41
C ASN A 59 -14.09 14.18 -14.30
N LEU A 60 -14.15 12.84 -14.39
CA LEU A 60 -15.09 12.15 -15.27
C LEU A 60 -16.48 12.06 -14.63
N LEU A 61 -16.52 11.85 -13.31
CA LEU A 61 -17.74 11.86 -12.51
C LEU A 61 -18.36 13.26 -12.47
N VAL A 62 -17.55 14.32 -12.31
CA VAL A 62 -18.02 15.71 -12.37
C VAL A 62 -18.61 16.06 -13.75
N GLY A 63 -17.94 15.64 -14.83
CA GLY A 63 -18.44 15.83 -16.19
C GLY A 63 -19.71 15.03 -16.51
N GLY A 64 -19.81 13.80 -16.00
CA GLY A 64 -20.98 12.94 -16.13
C GLY A 64 -22.19 13.49 -15.37
N TYR A 65 -21.99 13.87 -14.11
CA TYR A 65 -23.02 14.46 -13.25
C TYR A 65 -23.58 15.77 -13.82
N MET A 66 -22.71 16.66 -14.30
CA MET A 66 -23.12 17.93 -14.92
C MET A 66 -23.91 17.73 -16.22
N LYS A 67 -23.51 16.76 -17.07
CA LYS A 67 -24.23 16.43 -18.31
C LYS A 67 -25.57 15.76 -18.04
N PHE A 68 -25.63 14.88 -17.05
CA PHE A 68 -26.86 14.22 -16.60
C PHE A 68 -27.86 15.24 -16.04
N ARG A 69 -27.41 16.13 -15.16
CA ARG A 69 -28.22 17.23 -14.62
C ARG A 69 -28.76 18.16 -15.71
N LYS A 70 -27.94 18.47 -16.72
CA LYS A 70 -28.35 19.29 -17.87
C LYS A 70 -29.32 18.58 -18.80
N ALA A 71 -29.17 17.28 -19.02
CA ALA A 71 -30.10 16.46 -19.80
C ALA A 71 -31.48 16.33 -19.14
N LEU A 72 -31.54 16.45 -17.80
CA LEU A 72 -32.78 16.45 -17.02
C LEU A 72 -33.38 17.85 -16.81
N GLY A 73 -32.78 18.91 -17.35
CA GLY A 73 -33.33 20.27 -17.29
C GLY A 73 -33.27 20.93 -15.90
N ILE A 74 -32.43 20.43 -14.98
CA ILE A 74 -32.37 20.91 -13.59
C ILE A 74 -31.41 22.12 -13.51
N HIS A 75 -31.96 23.33 -13.47
CA HIS A 75 -31.21 24.56 -13.21
C HIS A 75 -31.00 24.82 -11.71
N PRO A 76 -29.92 25.50 -11.29
CA PRO A 76 -29.74 25.92 -9.91
C PRO A 76 -30.62 27.15 -9.67
N ALA A 77 -31.80 26.94 -9.10
CA ALA A 77 -32.61 28.01 -8.56
C ALA A 77 -33.28 27.54 -7.27
N ASP A 78 -33.11 28.35 -6.23
CA ASP A 78 -33.74 28.22 -4.93
C ASP A 78 -35.27 28.18 -5.10
N ASN A 79 -35.94 27.20 -4.49
CA ASN A 79 -37.40 26.98 -4.48
C ASN A 79 -38.07 26.30 -5.71
N ALA A 80 -37.54 25.18 -6.20
CA ALA A 80 -38.34 24.25 -7.02
C ALA A 80 -39.00 23.17 -6.12
N PRO A 81 -40.28 22.80 -6.34
CA PRO A 81 -40.95 21.75 -5.56
C PRO A 81 -40.22 20.43 -5.72
N SER A 82 -40.04 19.70 -4.61
CA SER A 82 -39.33 18.43 -4.52
C SER A 82 -40.01 17.34 -5.35
N TRP A 83 -39.76 17.33 -6.65
CA TRP A 83 -39.98 16.16 -7.48
C TRP A 83 -38.87 15.18 -7.12
N THR A 84 -39.16 14.26 -6.20
CA THR A 84 -38.21 13.23 -5.83
C THR A 84 -38.08 12.28 -7.02
N ILE A 85 -36.88 12.25 -7.59
CA ILE A 85 -36.47 11.32 -8.64
C ILE A 85 -36.83 9.87 -8.26
N ALA A 86 -36.86 9.56 -6.96
CA ALA A 86 -37.37 8.33 -6.36
C ALA A 86 -38.78 7.97 -6.85
N GLY A 87 -39.76 8.89 -6.78
CA GLY A 87 -41.17 8.55 -7.07
C GLY A 87 -41.44 8.13 -8.52
N LYS A 88 -40.70 8.64 -9.51
CA LYS A 88 -40.83 8.22 -10.92
C LYS A 88 -40.06 6.94 -11.24
N ILE A 89 -39.09 6.59 -10.40
CA ILE A 89 -38.30 5.37 -10.54
C ILE A 89 -39.07 4.23 -9.86
N GLU A 90 -39.59 4.44 -8.65
CA GLU A 90 -40.51 3.54 -7.93
C GLU A 90 -41.71 3.15 -8.79
N GLU A 91 -42.44 4.12 -9.34
CA GLU A 91 -43.62 3.88 -10.18
C GLU A 91 -43.31 3.06 -11.45
N LYS A 92 -42.05 3.08 -11.91
CA LYS A 92 -41.59 2.26 -13.04
C LYS A 92 -41.04 0.91 -12.62
N ILE A 93 -40.44 0.79 -11.44
CA ILE A 93 -39.99 -0.48 -10.88
C ILE A 93 -41.21 -1.35 -10.53
N GLU A 94 -42.27 -0.75 -9.97
CA GLU A 94 -43.56 -1.40 -9.71
C GLU A 94 -44.25 -1.91 -10.99
N SER A 95 -43.92 -1.35 -12.16
CA SER A 95 -44.48 -1.79 -13.44
C SER A 95 -43.81 -3.05 -14.03
N ILE A 96 -42.78 -3.59 -13.37
CA ILE A 96 -42.04 -4.78 -13.80
C ILE A 96 -42.87 -6.03 -13.46
N ARG A 97 -43.21 -6.83 -14.47
CA ARG A 97 -44.10 -8.01 -14.32
C ARG A 97 -43.48 -9.21 -13.60
N ASP A 98 -42.16 -9.27 -13.49
CA ASP A 98 -41.45 -10.40 -12.88
C ASP A 98 -41.04 -10.07 -11.43
N PRO A 99 -41.60 -10.76 -10.41
CA PRO A 99 -41.37 -10.45 -9.01
C PRO A 99 -39.90 -10.52 -8.58
N LEU A 100 -39.10 -11.39 -9.21
CA LEU A 100 -37.68 -11.56 -8.85
C LEU A 100 -36.82 -10.41 -9.38
N ILE A 101 -37.13 -9.91 -10.57
CA ILE A 101 -36.41 -8.79 -11.18
C ILE A 101 -36.82 -7.48 -10.49
N GLN A 102 -38.09 -7.34 -10.15
CA GLN A 102 -38.58 -6.21 -9.38
C GLN A 102 -37.85 -6.10 -8.04
N ALA A 103 -37.85 -7.16 -7.23
CA ALA A 103 -37.20 -7.15 -5.91
C ALA A 103 -35.69 -6.85 -5.98
N PHE A 104 -34.98 -7.37 -6.98
CA PHE A 104 -33.56 -7.07 -7.17
C PHE A 104 -33.32 -5.61 -7.56
N VAL A 105 -34.16 -5.04 -8.43
CA VAL A 105 -34.03 -3.63 -8.85
C VAL A 105 -34.43 -2.69 -7.72
N GLU A 106 -35.45 -3.02 -6.93
CA GLU A 106 -35.81 -2.27 -5.71
C GLU A 106 -34.63 -2.24 -4.72
N GLU A 107 -34.11 -3.41 -4.32
CA GLU A 107 -33.01 -3.49 -3.36
C GLU A 107 -31.73 -2.79 -3.86
N PHE A 108 -31.40 -2.94 -5.15
CA PHE A 108 -30.22 -2.30 -5.74
C PHE A 108 -30.38 -0.78 -5.87
N VAL A 109 -31.56 -0.30 -6.28
CA VAL A 109 -31.80 1.14 -6.44
C VAL A 109 -31.84 1.82 -5.08
N ASP A 110 -32.54 1.25 -4.10
CA ASP A 110 -32.64 1.84 -2.77
C ASP A 110 -31.27 1.92 -2.07
N GLU A 111 -30.52 0.81 -2.02
CA GLU A 111 -29.20 0.79 -1.36
C GLU A 111 -28.16 1.64 -2.10
N PHE A 112 -28.19 1.66 -3.44
CA PHE A 112 -27.26 2.47 -4.24
C PHE A 112 -27.58 3.96 -4.12
N PHE A 113 -28.83 4.37 -4.26
CA PHE A 113 -29.21 5.79 -4.19
C PHE A 113 -29.12 6.35 -2.78
N ASP A 114 -29.44 5.60 -1.73
CA ASP A 114 -29.25 6.08 -0.35
C ASP A 114 -27.75 6.28 -0.05
N SER A 115 -26.90 5.30 -0.41
CA SER A 115 -25.45 5.44 -0.21
C SER A 115 -24.82 6.57 -1.04
N PHE A 116 -25.34 6.82 -2.24
CA PHE A 116 -24.84 7.84 -3.16
C PHE A 116 -25.36 9.24 -2.83
N ILE A 117 -26.59 9.36 -2.32
CA ILE A 117 -27.13 10.63 -1.82
C ILE A 117 -26.39 11.02 -0.54
N GLU A 118 -26.22 10.09 0.40
CA GLU A 118 -25.52 10.35 1.66
C GLU A 118 -24.03 10.70 1.43
N SER A 119 -23.34 9.98 0.53
CA SER A 119 -21.98 10.33 0.10
C SER A 119 -21.90 11.59 -0.77
N GLY A 120 -22.95 11.86 -1.56
CA GLY A 120 -23.06 13.00 -2.45
C GLY A 120 -23.23 14.33 -1.71
N TYR A 121 -23.90 14.33 -0.56
CA TYR A 121 -23.98 15.50 0.31
C TYR A 121 -22.62 15.89 0.89
N VAL A 122 -21.78 14.91 1.28
CA VAL A 122 -20.41 15.14 1.72
C VAL A 122 -19.56 15.70 0.57
N PHE A 123 -19.72 15.16 -0.63
CA PHE A 123 -19.00 15.60 -1.83
C PHE A 123 -19.42 17.00 -2.30
N ALA A 124 -20.70 17.35 -2.21
CA ALA A 124 -21.19 18.70 -2.55
C ALA A 124 -20.62 19.78 -1.63
N TYR A 125 -20.48 19.47 -0.34
CA TYR A 125 -19.87 20.38 0.64
C TYR A 125 -18.38 20.63 0.34
N GLU A 126 -17.62 19.58 0.02
CA GLU A 126 -16.22 19.72 -0.40
C GLU A 126 -16.08 20.45 -1.74
N LEU A 127 -17.01 20.23 -2.66
CA LEU A 127 -16.99 20.86 -3.98
C LEU A 127 -17.30 22.36 -3.90
N ASP A 128 -18.26 22.77 -3.06
CA ASP A 128 -18.52 24.19 -2.79
C ASP A 128 -17.33 24.88 -2.10
N ALA A 129 -16.65 24.19 -1.19
CA ALA A 129 -15.42 24.69 -0.57
C ALA A 129 -14.29 24.90 -1.59
N GLN A 130 -14.09 23.95 -2.52
CA GLN A 130 -13.09 24.08 -3.58
C GLN A 130 -13.47 25.15 -4.62
N LEU A 131 -14.75 25.31 -4.95
CA LEU A 131 -15.21 26.34 -5.88
C LEU A 131 -15.08 27.74 -5.28
N ALA A 132 -15.33 27.90 -3.98
CA ALA A 132 -15.09 29.14 -3.26
C ALA A 132 -13.60 29.51 -3.24
N ALA A 133 -12.71 28.54 -2.97
CA ALA A 133 -11.26 28.73 -3.03
C ALA A 133 -10.77 29.11 -4.44
N ALA A 134 -11.30 28.47 -5.48
CA ALA A 134 -10.96 28.78 -6.87
C ALA A 134 -11.48 30.16 -7.34
N ARG A 135 -12.58 30.65 -6.76
CA ARG A 135 -13.09 32.01 -7.00
C ARG A 135 -12.23 33.07 -6.30
N ALA A 136 -11.78 32.80 -5.07
CA ALA A 136 -10.85 33.68 -4.35
C ALA A 136 -9.52 33.84 -5.11
N ALA A 137 -8.99 32.74 -5.68
CA ALA A 137 -7.75 32.74 -6.46
C ALA A 137 -7.80 33.52 -7.80
N LYS A 138 -8.98 33.95 -8.27
CA LYS A 138 -9.15 34.64 -9.56
C LYS A 138 -9.26 36.17 -9.45
N GLN A 139 -9.26 36.73 -8.25
CA GLN A 139 -9.20 38.18 -8.09
C GLN A 139 -7.74 38.65 -8.21
N PRO A 140 -7.42 39.63 -9.07
CA PRO A 140 -6.08 40.21 -9.13
C PRO A 140 -5.84 41.01 -7.84
N GLN A 141 -5.22 40.35 -6.86
CA GLN A 141 -4.84 40.96 -5.59
C GLN A 141 -3.58 41.81 -5.78
N VAL A 142 -3.60 43.03 -5.25
CA VAL A 142 -2.43 43.90 -5.21
C VAL A 142 -1.54 43.37 -4.10
N GLU A 143 -0.48 42.67 -4.47
CA GLU A 143 0.49 42.13 -3.52
C GLU A 143 1.15 43.28 -2.75
N ARG A 144 1.08 43.22 -1.42
CA ARG A 144 1.77 44.13 -0.52
C ARG A 144 2.90 43.38 0.17
N GLN A 145 4.01 44.06 0.40
CA GLN A 145 5.12 43.56 1.18
C GLN A 145 5.15 44.29 2.52
N ILE A 146 5.19 43.53 3.61
CA ILE A 146 5.31 44.07 4.97
C ILE A 146 6.53 43.43 5.63
N GLU A 147 7.42 44.26 6.14
CA GLU A 147 8.51 43.83 7.02
C GLU A 147 8.01 43.82 8.46
N LEU A 148 7.99 42.64 9.07
CA LEU A 148 7.57 42.42 10.44
C LEU A 148 8.80 42.14 11.31
N THR A 149 8.97 42.93 12.36
CA THR A 149 9.91 42.64 13.46
C THR A 149 9.10 42.10 14.64
N PRO A 150 9.11 40.78 14.91
CA PRO A 150 8.21 40.17 15.91
C PRO A 150 8.51 40.61 17.35
N ASP A 151 9.78 40.89 17.64
CA ASP A 151 10.26 41.34 18.94
C ASP A 151 11.03 42.66 18.82
N LYS A 152 10.72 43.62 19.69
CA LYS A 152 11.39 44.92 19.73
C LYS A 152 12.80 44.84 20.33
N GLU A 153 13.07 43.80 21.12
CA GLU A 153 14.37 43.60 21.78
C GLU A 153 15.41 42.93 20.87
N ALA A 154 14.96 42.27 19.79
CA ALA A 154 15.80 41.62 18.77
C ALA A 154 15.57 42.24 17.37
N PRO A 155 16.08 43.46 17.10
CA PRO A 155 15.83 44.19 15.84
C PRO A 155 16.42 43.53 14.59
N ASP A 156 17.27 42.53 14.76
CA ASP A 156 17.92 41.77 13.71
C ASP A 156 17.01 40.64 13.15
N GLU A 157 15.94 40.27 13.85
CA GLU A 157 14.96 39.29 13.38
C GLU A 157 13.87 39.98 12.55
N ARG A 158 14.01 39.93 11.21
CA ARG A 158 13.05 40.52 10.26
C ARG A 158 12.42 39.43 9.42
N LEU A 159 11.09 39.37 9.46
CA LEU A 159 10.29 38.48 8.63
C LEU A 159 9.65 39.32 7.53
N ILE A 160 9.90 38.96 6.27
CA ILE A 160 9.30 39.62 5.11
C ILE A 160 8.09 38.79 4.69
N LEU A 161 6.90 39.37 4.81
CA LEU A 161 5.64 38.74 4.39
C LEU A 161 5.12 39.45 3.14
N VAL A 162 4.76 38.69 2.11
CA VAL A 162 4.22 39.20 0.85
C VAL A 162 2.90 38.48 0.57
N GLY A 163 1.85 39.25 0.28
CA GLY A 163 0.53 38.70 -0.01
C GLY A 163 -0.56 39.76 -0.11
N ASP A 164 -1.81 39.31 -0.16
CA ASP A 164 -2.97 40.21 -0.08
C ASP A 164 -3.15 40.76 1.34
N GLU A 165 -3.79 41.92 1.48
CA GLU A 165 -3.94 42.60 2.77
C GLU A 165 -4.72 41.76 3.80
N ALA A 166 -5.74 41.02 3.35
CA ALA A 166 -6.54 40.14 4.22
C ALA A 166 -5.71 38.94 4.72
N ASP A 167 -4.92 38.35 3.83
CA ASP A 167 -4.07 37.19 4.15
C ASP A 167 -2.87 37.60 5.00
N LEU A 168 -2.23 38.74 4.69
CA LEU A 168 -1.13 39.29 5.46
C LEU A 168 -1.53 39.58 6.91
N LYS A 169 -2.72 40.15 7.14
CA LYS A 169 -3.21 40.39 8.52
C LYS A 169 -3.34 39.09 9.31
N THR A 170 -3.78 38.03 8.65
CA THR A 170 -3.93 36.71 9.26
C THR A 170 -2.57 36.06 9.51
N GLN A 171 -1.69 36.07 8.50
CA GLN A 171 -0.32 35.55 8.59
C GLN A 171 0.53 36.30 9.62
N ILE A 172 0.43 37.63 9.71
CA ILE A 172 1.12 38.44 10.72
C ILE A 172 0.67 38.00 12.12
N ARG A 173 -0.63 37.82 12.33
CA ARG A 173 -1.16 37.37 13.63
C ARG A 173 -0.66 35.97 13.98
N GLU A 174 -0.70 35.05 13.03
CA GLU A 174 -0.22 33.68 13.22
C GLU A 174 1.29 33.63 13.47
N THR A 175 2.07 34.44 12.75
CA THR A 175 3.52 34.57 12.91
C THR A 175 3.88 35.12 14.28
N ILE A 176 3.21 36.17 14.76
CA ILE A 176 3.44 36.72 16.11
C ILE A 176 3.06 35.71 17.19
N VAL A 177 1.94 34.99 17.03
CA VAL A 177 1.52 33.97 18.00
C VAL A 177 2.50 32.80 18.03
N SER A 178 2.92 32.30 16.86
CA SER A 178 3.90 31.22 16.74
C SER A 178 5.26 31.62 17.29
N HIS A 179 5.72 32.83 16.97
CA HIS A 179 6.96 33.40 17.52
C HIS A 179 6.90 33.50 19.04
N ARG A 180 5.80 34.02 19.62
CA ARG A 180 5.65 34.09 21.09
C ARG A 180 5.57 32.73 21.77
N LEU A 181 4.99 31.72 21.11
CA LEU A 181 4.93 30.35 21.62
C LEU A 181 6.30 29.65 21.58
N ILE A 182 7.12 29.96 20.57
CA ILE A 182 8.47 29.42 20.41
C ILE A 182 9.46 30.17 21.31
N ALA A 183 9.40 31.50 21.36
CA ALA A 183 10.32 32.35 22.11
C ALA A 183 10.13 32.26 23.64
N ASN A 184 8.88 32.02 24.12
CA ASN A 184 8.62 31.84 25.57
C ASN A 184 8.61 30.38 26.03
N ARG A 185 8.69 29.40 25.12
CA ARG A 185 9.10 28.07 25.53
C ARG A 185 10.62 28.08 25.52
N ASP A 186 11.21 27.73 26.65
CA ASP A 186 12.56 27.23 26.69
C ASP A 186 12.57 25.89 25.92
N VAL A 187 12.44 25.96 24.60
CA VAL A 187 12.80 24.89 23.68
C VAL A 187 14.30 24.82 23.76
N GLY A 188 14.79 24.27 24.87
CA GLY A 188 16.12 23.73 24.94
C GLY A 188 16.30 22.95 23.66
N GLN A 189 17.24 23.40 22.82
CA GLN A 189 17.68 22.61 21.70
C GLN A 189 17.87 21.21 22.26
N ILE A 190 17.12 20.24 21.73
CA ILE A 190 17.47 18.85 21.94
C ILE A 190 18.80 18.70 21.18
N VAL A 191 19.90 19.03 21.86
CA VAL A 191 21.26 18.73 21.44
C VAL A 191 21.38 17.22 21.58
N GLY A 192 20.84 16.55 20.58
CA GLY A 192 20.41 15.18 20.66
C GLY A 192 19.46 14.84 19.52
N GLN A 193 19.60 15.48 18.35
CA GLN A 193 19.35 14.70 17.14
C GLN A 193 20.32 13.52 17.24
N PRO A 194 19.84 12.28 17.46
CA PRO A 194 20.74 11.16 17.35
C PRO A 194 21.29 11.22 15.93
N ALA A 195 22.58 10.93 15.75
CA ALA A 195 23.20 10.75 14.44
C ALA A 195 22.53 9.64 13.59
N GLU A 196 21.42 9.07 14.05
CA GLU A 196 20.58 8.07 13.40
C GLU A 196 19.92 8.57 12.10
N ASP A 197 19.63 9.87 11.95
CA ASP A 197 19.03 10.36 10.70
C ASP A 197 20.02 10.30 9.51
N TRP A 198 21.33 10.24 9.78
CA TRP A 198 22.37 10.01 8.77
C TRP A 198 22.64 8.51 8.50
N PHE A 199 22.13 7.60 9.32
CA PHE A 199 22.26 6.15 9.14
C PHE A 199 20.92 5.51 8.76
N ARG A 200 20.21 6.08 7.78
CA ARG A 200 19.14 5.34 7.11
C ARG A 200 19.74 4.10 6.45
N ALA A 201 19.22 2.93 6.80
CA ALA A 201 19.66 1.67 6.22
C ALA A 201 19.45 1.72 4.70
N GLN A 202 20.54 1.82 3.94
CA GLN A 202 20.44 1.89 2.49
C GLN A 202 19.63 0.71 1.94
N PRO A 203 18.86 0.93 0.86
CA PRO A 203 18.09 -0.12 0.22
C PRO A 203 18.94 -1.35 -0.06
N ARG A 204 18.43 -2.54 0.29
CA ARG A 204 19.13 -3.82 0.08
C ARG A 204 19.33 -4.06 -1.41
N ARG A 205 20.53 -3.78 -1.92
CA ARG A 205 20.91 -4.10 -3.30
C ARG A 205 21.00 -5.61 -3.50
N ARG A 206 21.59 -6.34 -2.54
CA ARG A 206 21.66 -7.81 -2.57
C ARG A 206 21.27 -8.36 -1.20
N SER A 207 20.52 -9.46 -1.18
CA SER A 207 20.28 -10.22 0.05
C SER A 207 20.14 -11.70 -0.25
N LEU A 208 20.82 -12.53 0.53
CA LEU A 208 20.72 -13.99 0.42
C LEU A 208 19.93 -14.52 1.61
N THR A 209 18.77 -15.12 1.34
CA THR A 209 17.96 -15.77 2.36
C THR A 209 18.11 -17.27 2.26
N ILE A 210 18.64 -17.90 3.30
CA ILE A 210 18.77 -19.36 3.39
C ILE A 210 17.66 -19.89 4.28
N LEU A 211 16.90 -20.85 3.75
CA LEU A 211 15.90 -21.59 4.51
C LEU A 211 16.43 -22.96 4.89
N PHE A 212 16.30 -23.26 6.17
CA PHE A 212 16.55 -24.57 6.76
C PHE A 212 15.22 -25.23 7.14
N SER A 213 15.17 -26.55 6.99
CA SER A 213 14.04 -27.41 7.35
C SER A 213 14.52 -28.54 8.25
N GLU A 214 13.63 -29.02 9.11
CA GLU A 214 13.85 -30.21 9.94
C GLU A 214 14.08 -31.49 9.11
N ARG A 215 13.44 -31.59 7.93
CA ARG A 215 13.71 -32.71 7.03
C ARG A 215 14.99 -32.42 6.22
N PRO A 216 15.71 -33.45 5.75
CA PRO A 216 16.88 -33.26 4.88
C PRO A 216 16.53 -33.11 3.39
N MET A 217 15.38 -33.65 2.96
CA MET A 217 14.95 -33.72 1.56
C MET A 217 13.46 -33.42 1.44
N PRO A 218 12.99 -32.90 0.28
CA PRO A 218 11.56 -32.76 0.03
C PRO A 218 10.86 -34.13 0.07
N PRO A 219 9.58 -34.21 0.50
CA PRO A 219 8.65 -33.10 0.75
C PRO A 219 8.80 -32.45 2.13
N TRP A 220 8.81 -31.11 2.13
CA TRP A 220 8.89 -30.25 3.32
C TRP A 220 7.55 -30.13 4.08
N ARG A 221 6.57 -30.97 3.76
CA ARG A 221 5.26 -31.05 4.44
C ARG A 221 5.10 -32.46 4.97
N ILE A 222 4.75 -32.58 6.24
CA ILE A 222 4.59 -33.87 6.92
C ILE A 222 3.25 -34.49 6.51
N ASN A 223 2.22 -33.64 6.35
CA ASN A 223 0.88 -33.97 5.83
C ASN A 223 0.26 -32.70 5.20
N LYS A 224 -0.92 -32.79 4.55
CA LYS A 224 -1.61 -31.63 3.92
C LYS A 224 -1.83 -30.45 4.88
N ALA A 225 -1.83 -30.68 6.19
CA ALA A 225 -2.06 -29.67 7.23
C ALA A 225 -0.79 -29.22 8.00
N GLU A 226 0.22 -30.08 8.18
CA GLU A 226 1.37 -29.77 9.06
C GLU A 226 2.64 -29.41 8.29
N ARG A 227 3.10 -28.17 8.52
CA ARG A 227 4.39 -27.67 8.03
C ARG A 227 5.51 -28.17 8.94
N THR A 228 6.60 -28.65 8.35
CA THR A 228 7.84 -28.94 9.11
C THR A 228 8.33 -27.67 9.80
N ARG A 229 9.05 -27.81 10.91
CA ARG A 229 9.75 -26.66 11.50
C ARG A 229 10.77 -26.11 10.48
N THR A 230 10.82 -24.79 10.34
CA THR A 230 11.73 -24.11 9.41
C THR A 230 12.43 -22.94 10.09
N ALA A 231 13.69 -22.73 9.76
CA ALA A 231 14.45 -21.55 10.19
C ALA A 231 14.92 -20.79 8.95
N THR A 232 14.73 -19.47 8.95
CA THR A 232 15.07 -18.62 7.81
C THR A 232 16.08 -17.57 8.25
N TYR A 233 17.23 -17.55 7.59
CA TYR A 233 18.30 -16.58 7.87
C TYR A 233 18.53 -15.69 6.66
N THR A 234 18.49 -14.39 6.87
CA THR A 234 18.75 -13.41 5.83
C THR A 234 20.13 -12.82 6.03
N ILE A 235 21.02 -13.11 5.09
CA ILE A 235 22.39 -12.60 5.03
C ILE A 235 22.37 -11.30 4.22
N PRO A 236 22.70 -10.16 4.84
CA PRO A 236 22.79 -8.89 4.15
C PRO A 236 24.08 -8.82 3.32
N ASP A 237 24.01 -8.10 2.19
CA ASP A 237 25.15 -7.79 1.31
C ASP A 237 26.07 -9.01 1.07
N PRO A 238 25.53 -10.10 0.47
CA PRO A 238 26.34 -11.26 0.12
C PRO A 238 27.43 -10.86 -0.88
N LYS A 239 28.61 -11.47 -0.75
CA LYS A 239 29.75 -11.28 -1.65
C LYS A 239 29.33 -11.49 -3.11
N VAL A 240 29.92 -10.71 -4.01
CA VAL A 240 29.80 -10.93 -5.46
C VAL A 240 30.60 -12.19 -5.82
N ASN A 241 30.12 -13.00 -6.76
CA ASN A 241 30.78 -14.24 -7.22
C ASN A 241 30.94 -15.33 -6.13
N LEU A 242 29.92 -15.53 -5.29
CA LEU A 242 29.88 -16.64 -4.34
C LEU A 242 29.92 -17.99 -5.08
N LYS A 243 30.89 -18.85 -4.74
CA LYS A 243 30.97 -20.21 -5.28
C LYS A 243 29.96 -21.13 -4.58
N TRP A 244 29.46 -22.14 -5.28
CA TRP A 244 28.53 -23.12 -4.74
C TRP A 244 29.05 -23.76 -3.44
N ASP A 245 30.32 -24.17 -3.45
CA ASP A 245 30.99 -24.78 -2.30
C ASP A 245 31.04 -23.87 -1.08
N GLN A 246 31.18 -22.56 -1.27
CA GLN A 246 31.18 -21.58 -0.17
C GLN A 246 29.80 -21.53 0.47
N ILE A 247 28.75 -21.44 -0.35
CA ILE A 247 27.37 -21.43 0.15
C ILE A 247 27.06 -22.75 0.87
N LYS A 248 27.44 -23.90 0.31
CA LYS A 248 27.24 -25.21 0.92
C LYS A 248 28.01 -25.38 2.23
N ARG A 249 29.24 -24.88 2.31
CA ARG A 249 30.05 -24.90 3.53
C ARG A 249 29.43 -24.06 4.64
N ALA A 250 28.95 -22.87 4.31
CA ALA A 250 28.27 -21.99 5.25
C ALA A 250 26.86 -22.49 5.62
N ALA A 251 26.17 -23.19 4.71
CA ALA A 251 24.82 -23.71 4.92
C ALA A 251 24.77 -25.13 5.52
N LYS A 252 25.83 -25.60 6.19
CA LYS A 252 25.84 -26.92 6.83
C LYS A 252 24.68 -27.11 7.80
N ALA A 253 24.22 -28.36 7.91
CA ALA A 253 23.21 -28.75 8.89
C ALA A 253 23.74 -28.54 10.30
N TYR A 254 22.87 -28.11 11.21
CA TYR A 254 23.24 -27.76 12.58
C TYR A 254 22.02 -27.92 13.51
N ASN A 255 22.20 -27.89 14.83
CA ASN A 255 21.09 -28.00 15.77
C ASN A 255 20.52 -26.62 16.10
N TRP A 256 19.26 -26.42 15.75
CA TRP A 256 18.48 -25.24 16.08
C TRP A 256 17.87 -25.40 17.47
N GLY A 257 17.75 -24.31 18.24
CA GLY A 257 17.18 -24.37 19.58
C GLY A 257 16.92 -23.00 20.21
N ARG A 258 17.02 -22.96 21.55
CA ARG A 258 16.60 -21.83 22.39
C ARG A 258 17.58 -20.65 22.46
N PHE A 259 18.84 -20.83 22.07
CA PHE A 259 19.83 -19.77 22.16
C PHE A 259 19.78 -18.93 20.90
N ARG A 260 19.63 -17.61 21.06
CA ARG A 260 19.62 -16.63 20.00
C ARG A 260 20.90 -15.81 20.08
N VAL A 261 21.66 -15.76 19.00
CA VAL A 261 22.76 -14.83 18.83
C VAL A 261 22.31 -13.74 17.88
N THR A 262 22.41 -12.48 18.30
CA THR A 262 22.09 -11.32 17.46
C THR A 262 23.37 -10.53 17.21
N ALA A 263 23.74 -10.38 15.95
CA ALA A 263 24.88 -9.60 15.50
C ALA A 263 24.43 -8.27 14.91
N HIS A 264 25.08 -7.19 15.33
CA HIS A 264 25.01 -5.89 14.68
C HIS A 264 26.18 -5.76 13.72
N LEU A 265 25.90 -5.36 12.48
CA LEU A 265 26.83 -5.37 11.37
C LEU A 265 27.28 -3.96 11.01
N SER A 266 28.42 -3.85 10.33
CA SER A 266 29.01 -2.57 9.91
C SER A 266 28.11 -1.71 9.01
N ASN A 267 27.14 -2.32 8.32
CA ASN A 267 26.14 -1.63 7.48
C ASN A 267 24.89 -1.16 8.26
N GLY A 268 24.91 -1.20 9.60
CA GLY A 268 23.78 -0.84 10.45
C GLY A 268 22.65 -1.89 10.49
N ARG A 269 22.83 -3.05 9.85
CA ARG A 269 21.84 -4.13 9.88
C ARG A 269 22.11 -5.12 11.00
N GLN A 270 21.11 -5.93 11.28
CA GLN A 270 21.20 -6.98 12.28
C GLN A 270 20.93 -8.35 11.66
N MET A 271 21.62 -9.37 12.14
CA MET A 271 21.40 -10.76 11.80
C MET A 271 21.21 -11.57 13.09
N ALA A 272 20.17 -12.39 13.15
CA ALA A 272 19.91 -13.25 14.29
C ALA A 272 19.92 -14.72 13.88
N VAL A 273 20.67 -15.54 14.62
CA VAL A 273 20.78 -16.99 14.41
C VAL A 273 20.40 -17.71 15.70
N TYR A 274 19.68 -18.82 15.54
CA TYR A 274 19.25 -19.66 16.66
C TYR A 274 20.01 -20.98 16.64
N GLY A 275 20.46 -21.45 17.81
CA GLY A 275 21.17 -22.72 17.99
C GLY A 275 20.76 -23.46 19.27
N ALA A 276 21.13 -24.73 19.37
CA ALA A 276 20.86 -25.57 20.54
C ALA A 276 21.78 -25.25 21.73
N SER A 277 22.96 -24.69 21.46
CA SER A 277 23.88 -24.13 22.46
C SER A 277 24.32 -22.71 22.06
N PRO A 278 24.81 -21.89 23.01
CA PRO A 278 25.41 -20.57 22.71
C PRO A 278 26.51 -20.65 21.67
N LYS A 279 27.45 -21.59 21.85
CA LYS A 279 28.62 -21.78 20.99
C LYS A 279 28.22 -22.19 19.57
N GLU A 280 27.29 -23.11 19.43
CA GLU A 280 26.80 -23.56 18.12
C GLU A 280 26.08 -22.43 17.36
N ALA A 281 25.32 -21.58 18.06
CA ALA A 281 24.67 -20.43 17.46
C ALA A 281 25.70 -19.37 16.99
N GLU A 282 26.76 -19.15 17.78
CA GLU A 282 27.85 -18.24 17.42
C GLU A 282 28.68 -18.76 16.23
N GLU A 283 29.03 -20.03 16.24
CA GLU A 283 29.71 -20.69 15.12
C GLU A 283 28.85 -20.60 13.85
N LYS A 284 27.55 -20.86 13.96
CA LYS A 284 26.65 -20.79 12.81
C LYS A 284 26.49 -19.38 12.26
N LEU A 285 26.44 -18.38 13.15
CA LEU A 285 26.46 -16.99 12.75
C LEU A 285 27.75 -16.67 11.98
N LYS A 286 28.92 -17.07 12.49
CA LYS A 286 30.21 -16.85 11.82
C LYS A 286 30.26 -17.51 10.44
N GLU A 287 29.83 -18.78 10.33
CA GLU A 287 29.74 -19.51 9.06
C GLU A 287 28.89 -18.76 8.03
N LEU A 288 27.71 -18.26 8.42
CA LEU A 288 26.83 -17.52 7.50
C LEU A 288 27.39 -16.15 7.14
N MET A 289 28.10 -15.50 8.07
CA MET A 289 28.74 -14.21 7.83
C MET A 289 29.94 -14.30 6.89
N GLU A 290 30.56 -15.46 6.70
CA GLU A 290 31.59 -15.67 5.66
C GLU A 290 31.06 -15.35 4.24
N LEU A 291 29.75 -15.49 4.03
CA LEU A 291 29.08 -15.20 2.76
C LEU A 291 28.81 -13.69 2.56
N SER A 292 28.88 -12.88 3.61
CA SER A 292 28.65 -11.43 3.58
C SER A 292 29.96 -10.66 3.42
N THR A 293 29.88 -9.45 2.88
CA THR A 293 31.00 -8.48 2.95
C THR A 293 31.02 -7.69 4.26
N CYS A 294 29.99 -7.81 5.09
CA CYS A 294 29.86 -7.05 6.33
C CYS A 294 30.69 -7.65 7.47
N GLU A 295 31.18 -6.77 8.34
CA GLU A 295 31.88 -7.14 9.57
C GLU A 295 30.91 -7.13 10.75
N ILE A 296 31.14 -8.03 11.72
CA ILE A 296 30.38 -8.08 12.96
C ILE A 296 30.97 -7.04 13.91
N LEU A 297 30.20 -6.01 14.25
CA LEU A 297 30.61 -4.99 15.22
C LEU A 297 30.40 -5.49 16.65
N THR A 298 29.19 -5.98 16.93
CA THR A 298 28.82 -6.52 18.24
C THR A 298 27.97 -7.77 18.05
N ALA A 299 28.17 -8.75 18.92
CA ALA A 299 27.34 -9.95 18.99
C ALA A 299 26.85 -10.13 20.43
N SER A 300 25.55 -10.35 20.60
CA SER A 300 24.93 -10.63 21.88
C SER A 300 24.25 -11.99 21.85
N THR A 301 24.47 -12.78 22.90
CA THR A 301 23.89 -14.11 23.04
C THR A 301 22.83 -14.07 24.14
N ALA A 302 21.60 -14.47 23.80
CA ALA A 302 20.46 -14.49 24.70
C ALA A 302 19.81 -15.88 24.71
N GLU A 303 19.38 -16.33 25.89
CA GLU A 303 18.57 -17.54 26.03
C GLU A 303 17.09 -17.14 26.07
N GLU A 304 16.25 -17.73 25.20
CA GLU A 304 14.80 -17.56 25.28
C GLU A 304 14.25 -18.39 26.46
N ARG A 305 14.10 -17.76 27.63
CA ARG A 305 13.70 -18.43 28.89
C ARG A 305 12.19 -18.59 29.10
N ILE A 306 11.35 -17.72 28.54
CA ILE A 306 9.91 -17.68 28.87
C ILE A 306 9.07 -17.48 27.60
N ARG A 307 8.33 -18.52 27.20
CA ARG A 307 7.18 -18.45 26.28
C ARG A 307 6.16 -19.53 26.65
N HIS A 308 4.91 -19.39 26.19
CA HIS A 308 3.91 -20.46 26.23
C HIS A 308 4.49 -21.81 25.76
N VAL A 309 4.05 -22.91 26.36
CA VAL A 309 4.55 -24.29 26.11
C VAL A 309 4.64 -24.63 24.60
N LYS A 310 3.68 -24.14 23.79
CA LYS A 310 3.64 -24.34 22.32
C LYS A 310 4.73 -23.60 21.54
N LEU A 311 5.38 -22.59 22.13
CA LEU A 311 6.43 -21.78 21.53
C LEU A 311 7.82 -22.15 22.05
N LYS A 312 7.92 -23.23 22.85
CA LYS A 312 9.20 -23.73 23.35
C LYS A 312 10.02 -24.26 22.17
N LYS A 313 11.23 -23.74 22.02
CA LYS A 313 12.17 -24.19 21.01
C LYS A 313 12.98 -25.36 21.56
N GLU A 314 12.62 -26.55 21.14
CA GLU A 314 13.41 -27.75 21.40
C GLU A 314 14.57 -27.85 20.42
N ALA A 315 15.65 -28.52 20.86
CA ALA A 315 16.78 -28.78 20.00
C ALA A 315 16.35 -29.69 18.83
N VAL A 316 16.42 -29.18 17.60
CA VAL A 316 16.06 -29.92 16.39
C VAL A 316 17.17 -29.75 15.36
N ARG A 317 17.55 -30.85 14.71
CA ARG A 317 18.52 -30.81 13.63
C ARG A 317 17.89 -30.18 12.39
N MET A 318 18.49 -29.11 11.91
CA MET A 318 18.04 -28.35 10.75
C MET A 318 18.98 -28.57 9.58
N HIS A 319 18.41 -28.82 8.40
CA HIS A 319 19.11 -29.08 7.14
C HIS A 319 18.82 -27.96 6.14
N PRO A 320 19.79 -27.58 5.30
CA PRO A 320 19.57 -26.54 4.29
C PRO A 320 18.61 -27.03 3.20
N ALA A 321 17.53 -26.28 2.96
CA ALA A 321 16.52 -26.61 1.96
C ALA A 321 16.74 -25.83 0.66
N TYR A 322 16.69 -24.50 0.72
CA TYR A 322 16.88 -23.63 -0.45
C TYR A 322 17.48 -22.27 -0.07
N GLY A 323 18.19 -21.68 -1.03
CA GLY A 323 18.64 -20.30 -0.98
C GLY A 323 17.79 -19.45 -1.92
N ASN A 324 17.45 -18.24 -1.47
CA ASN A 324 16.81 -17.20 -2.27
C ASN A 324 17.76 -16.01 -2.35
N LEU A 325 18.33 -15.75 -3.53
CA LEU A 325 19.13 -14.56 -3.80
C LEU A 325 18.23 -13.48 -4.40
N LEU A 326 18.15 -12.36 -3.70
CA LEU A 326 17.56 -11.12 -4.20
C LEU A 326 18.67 -10.23 -4.72
N VAL A 327 18.56 -9.79 -5.97
CA VAL A 327 19.43 -8.76 -6.56
C VAL A 327 18.54 -7.63 -7.06
N ARG A 328 18.78 -6.41 -6.60
CA ARG A 328 18.13 -5.19 -7.07
C ARG A 328 19.13 -4.40 -7.88
N LYS A 329 18.78 -4.12 -9.14
CA LYS A 329 19.53 -3.24 -10.03
C LYS A 329 18.73 -1.95 -10.21
N THR A 330 19.41 -0.81 -10.23
CA THR A 330 18.80 0.44 -10.67
C THR A 330 18.37 0.27 -12.11
N SER A 331 17.16 0.72 -12.42
CA SER A 331 16.57 0.64 -13.75
C SER A 331 16.09 2.03 -14.12
N ASP A 332 16.42 2.47 -15.32
CA ASP A 332 15.93 3.74 -15.85
C ASP A 332 14.47 3.62 -16.34
N ASP A 333 13.98 2.38 -16.50
CA ASP A 333 12.58 2.10 -16.77
C ASP A 333 11.67 2.40 -15.56
N THR A 334 10.56 3.09 -15.81
CA THR A 334 9.50 3.41 -14.84
C THR A 334 8.68 2.21 -14.34
N SER A 335 9.00 0.99 -14.80
CA SER A 335 8.26 -0.24 -14.46
C SER A 335 8.64 -0.87 -13.11
N GLY A 336 9.67 -0.37 -12.43
CA GLY A 336 10.14 -0.90 -11.15
C GLY A 336 9.51 -0.24 -9.92
N LYS A 337 9.96 -0.67 -8.72
CA LYS A 337 9.59 0.01 -7.47
C LYS A 337 10.47 1.24 -7.28
N THR A 338 9.86 2.41 -7.25
CA THR A 338 10.54 3.69 -6.99
C THR A 338 10.68 3.88 -5.49
N ASP A 339 11.90 4.13 -5.03
CA ASP A 339 12.19 4.47 -3.65
C ASP A 339 11.81 5.93 -3.34
N LEU A 340 11.84 6.31 -2.07
CA LEU A 340 11.63 7.70 -1.63
C LEU A 340 12.65 8.67 -2.26
N ASP A 341 13.83 8.17 -2.63
CA ASP A 341 14.89 8.92 -3.33
C ASP A 341 14.65 9.04 -4.85
N GLY A 342 13.49 8.63 -5.36
CA GLY A 342 13.16 8.69 -6.80
C GLY A 342 13.87 7.67 -7.68
N LYS A 343 14.67 6.76 -7.09
CA LYS A 343 15.35 5.69 -7.84
C LYS A 343 14.44 4.50 -8.03
N THR A 344 14.29 4.05 -9.28
CA THR A 344 13.51 2.87 -9.64
C THR A 344 14.38 1.62 -9.63
N TRP A 345 13.89 0.56 -8.98
CA TRP A 345 14.62 -0.69 -8.81
C TRP A 345 13.91 -1.86 -9.52
N LYS A 346 14.68 -2.62 -10.30
CA LYS A 346 14.27 -3.91 -10.83
C LYS A 346 14.82 -5.01 -9.93
N SER A 347 13.92 -5.78 -9.31
CA SER A 347 14.29 -6.91 -8.44
C SER A 347 14.28 -8.22 -9.21
N ASN A 348 15.42 -8.91 -9.22
CA ASN A 348 15.50 -10.29 -9.64
C ASN A 348 15.53 -11.20 -8.40
N HIS A 349 14.62 -12.18 -8.37
CA HIS A 349 14.53 -13.17 -7.32
C HIS A 349 14.93 -14.51 -7.88
N VAL A 350 16.01 -15.07 -7.36
CA VAL A 350 16.47 -16.38 -7.78
C VAL A 350 16.44 -17.35 -6.63
N ARG A 351 15.83 -18.51 -6.87
CA ARG A 351 15.75 -19.60 -5.91
C ARG A 351 16.55 -20.79 -6.41
N PHE A 352 17.41 -21.34 -5.54
CA PHE A 352 18.20 -22.53 -5.83
C PHE A 352 18.10 -23.54 -4.67
N ALA A 353 18.17 -24.83 -5.01
CA ALA A 353 18.00 -25.94 -4.06
C ALA A 353 19.32 -26.24 -3.35
N LEU A 354 19.38 -26.12 -2.03
CA LEU A 354 20.59 -26.37 -1.24
C LEU A 354 20.69 -27.79 -0.70
N TRP A 355 19.64 -28.59 -0.83
CA TRP A 355 19.61 -29.99 -0.37
C TRP A 355 20.37 -30.93 -1.33
N THR A 356 20.55 -30.54 -2.59
CA THR A 356 21.32 -31.30 -3.59
C THR A 356 22.82 -31.15 -3.35
N LYS A 357 23.61 -32.16 -3.75
CA LYS A 357 25.08 -32.09 -3.71
C LYS A 357 25.60 -31.23 -4.86
N ASP A 358 25.08 -31.50 -6.04
CA ASP A 358 25.54 -30.91 -7.28
C ASP A 358 25.04 -29.47 -7.44
N GLU A 359 25.87 -28.66 -8.07
CA GLU A 359 25.56 -27.28 -8.45
C GLU A 359 24.43 -27.28 -9.49
N PRO A 360 23.38 -26.45 -9.32
CA PRO A 360 22.33 -26.36 -10.32
C PRO A 360 22.90 -25.73 -11.60
N SER A 361 22.48 -26.22 -12.78
CA SER A 361 23.06 -25.84 -14.07
C SER A 361 22.99 -24.34 -14.39
N ASN A 362 22.06 -23.62 -13.76
CA ASN A 362 21.88 -22.18 -13.92
C ASN A 362 22.62 -21.34 -12.87
N PHE A 363 23.37 -21.94 -11.94
CA PHE A 363 23.95 -21.22 -10.81
C PHE A 363 24.93 -20.10 -11.21
N SER A 364 25.73 -20.33 -12.26
CA SER A 364 26.66 -19.34 -12.79
C SER A 364 25.92 -18.08 -13.25
N GLU A 365 24.84 -18.22 -14.03
CA GLU A 365 23.99 -17.12 -14.52
C GLU A 365 23.31 -16.30 -13.41
N ILE A 366 23.20 -16.88 -12.21
CA ILE A 366 22.45 -16.33 -11.09
C ILE A 366 23.30 -15.38 -10.23
N ILE A 367 24.61 -15.61 -10.16
CA ILE A 367 25.47 -15.00 -9.14
C ILE A 367 26.23 -13.74 -9.59
N TRP A 368 26.22 -13.44 -10.90
CA TRP A 368 26.81 -12.22 -11.49
C TRP A 368 26.35 -10.93 -10.78
#